data_AF-A0A6L3SPZ2-F1
#
_entry.id   AF-A0A6L3SPZ2-F1
#
_cell.length_a   1.000
_cell.length_b   1.000
_cell.length_c   1.000
_cell.angle_alpha   90.00
_cell.angle_beta   90.00
_cell.angle_gamma   90.00
#
_symmetry.space_group_name_H-M   'P 1'
#
loop_
_entity.id
_entity.type
_entity.pdbx_description
1 polymer ?
#
loop_
_entity_poly.entity_id
_entity_poly.type
_entity_poly.pdbx_seq_one_letter_code
_entity_poly.pdbx_strand_id
1 'polypeptide(L)'
;MIRPDLETAYLDVCRTIPKLMAELVQEGHDAAACAFEIRDEADQLLMEVPFLERVTKRPRACQPAPLALSPETEALFNQLDLLTLAINRETTRLHENVERAFRQAAHMRAAQANLLWSFETWSERQSASVR
;
A
#
# COMPACT_ATOMS: atom_id res chain seq x y z
N MET A 1 8.96 -19.16 1.81
CA MET A 1 9.69 -17.97 2.29
C MET A 1 9.32 -16.82 1.38
N ILE A 2 8.61 -15.82 1.88
CA ILE A 2 8.32 -14.59 1.12
C ILE A 2 9.53 -13.69 1.31
N ARG A 3 10.22 -13.36 0.22
CA ARG A 3 11.36 -12.44 0.27
C ARG A 3 10.81 -11.02 0.27
N PRO A 4 11.34 -10.13 1.13
CA PRO A 4 10.99 -8.72 1.05
C PRO A 4 11.36 -8.21 -0.34
N ASP A 5 10.47 -7.45 -0.96
CA ASP A 5 10.79 -6.71 -2.16
C ASP A 5 11.82 -5.60 -1.84
N LEU A 6 12.43 -5.05 -2.90
CA LEU A 6 13.43 -3.99 -2.77
C LEU A 6 12.89 -2.77 -2.00
N GLU A 7 11.61 -2.48 -2.15
CA GLU A 7 10.92 -1.40 -1.44
C GLU A 7 10.88 -1.65 0.08
N THR A 8 10.53 -2.87 0.49
CA THR A 8 10.52 -3.29 1.90
C THR A 8 11.92 -3.25 2.49
N ALA A 9 12.92 -3.74 1.75
CA ALA A 9 14.33 -3.68 2.17
C ALA A 9 14.80 -2.22 2.34
N TYR A 10 14.42 -1.33 1.42
CA TYR A 10 14.70 0.09 1.50
C TYR A 10 14.03 0.76 2.71
N LEU A 11 12.75 0.46 2.97
CA LEU A 11 12.02 1.00 4.12
C LEU A 11 12.60 0.55 5.46
N ASP A 12 13.07 -0.70 5.54
CA ASP A 12 13.71 -1.22 6.75
C ASP A 12 15.08 -0.58 6.99
N VAL A 13 15.88 -0.39 5.94
CA VAL A 13 17.11 0.43 6.01
C VAL A 13 16.79 1.83 6.53
N CYS A 14 15.79 2.49 5.95
CA CYS A 14 15.35 3.81 6.38
C CYS A 14 14.95 3.83 7.86
N ARG A 15 14.23 2.82 8.36
CA ARG A 15 13.87 2.73 9.79
C ARG A 15 15.09 2.58 10.70
N THR A 16 16.15 1.95 10.22
CA THR A 16 17.33 1.59 11.01
C THR A 16 18.37 2.73 11.07
N ILE A 17 18.48 3.52 9.99
CA ILE A 17 19.44 4.65 9.88
C ILE A 17 19.50 5.54 11.13
N PRO A 18 18.39 6.06 11.71
CA PRO A 18 18.47 7.00 12.84
C PRO A 18 19.09 6.40 14.10
N LYS A 19 18.89 5.10 14.34
CA LYS A 19 19.46 4.40 15.49
C LYS A 19 20.96 4.21 15.34
N LEU A 20 21.40 3.67 14.20
CA LEU A 20 22.82 3.45 13.90
C LEU A 20 23.59 4.76 13.78
N MET A 21 22.96 5.82 13.25
CA MET A 21 23.53 7.15 13.29
C MET A 21 23.82 7.64 14.71
N ALA A 22 22.90 7.43 15.65
CA ALA A 22 23.09 7.84 17.04
C ALA A 22 24.26 7.09 17.69
N GLU A 23 24.41 5.80 17.38
CA GLU A 23 25.52 4.95 17.83
C GLU A 23 26.85 5.45 17.22
N LEU A 24 26.92 5.66 15.90
CA LEU A 24 28.13 6.16 15.22
C LEU A 24 28.58 7.55 15.72
N VAL A 25 27.63 8.46 15.98
CA VAL A 25 27.93 9.79 16.53
C VAL A 25 28.46 9.68 17.96
N GLN A 26 27.95 8.76 18.78
CA GLN A 26 28.45 8.52 20.14
C GLN A 26 29.88 7.96 20.12
N GLU A 27 30.21 7.15 19.13
CA GLU A 27 31.55 6.56 18.94
C GLU A 27 32.54 7.52 18.27
N GLY A 28 32.09 8.70 17.83
CA GLY A 28 32.92 9.71 17.18
C GLY A 28 33.22 9.40 15.71
N HIS A 29 32.45 8.52 15.09
CA HIS A 29 32.55 8.18 13.68
C HIS A 29 31.77 9.16 12.79
N ASP A 30 32.28 9.40 11.59
CA ASP A 30 31.62 10.27 10.62
C ASP A 30 30.51 9.50 9.89
N ALA A 31 29.27 9.68 10.36
CA ALA A 31 28.09 9.10 9.75
C ALA A 31 27.82 9.61 8.31
N ALA A 32 28.45 10.71 7.88
CA ALA A 32 28.32 11.21 6.51
C ALA A 32 29.07 10.34 5.49
N ALA A 33 30.04 9.55 5.93
CA ALA A 33 30.81 8.62 5.11
C ALA A 33 30.22 7.20 5.08
N CYS A 34 29.09 6.96 5.75
CA CYS A 34 28.48 5.63 5.85
C CYS A 34 27.26 5.47 4.93
N ALA A 35 27.12 4.30 4.32
CA ALA A 35 25.99 3.90 3.51
C ALA A 35 25.59 2.44 3.80
N PHE A 36 24.32 2.12 3.59
CA PHE A 36 23.83 0.75 3.55
C PHE A 36 23.87 0.22 2.13
N GLU A 37 24.30 -1.03 1.97
CA GLU A 37 24.19 -1.76 0.71
C GLU A 37 23.01 -2.72 0.79
N ILE A 38 22.05 -2.56 -0.12
CA ILE A 38 20.99 -3.53 -0.35
C ILE A 38 21.45 -4.41 -1.50
N ARG A 39 21.63 -5.70 -1.22
CA ARG A 39 22.07 -6.71 -2.18
C ARG A 39 20.99 -7.76 -2.42
N ASP A 40 21.04 -8.39 -3.58
CA ASP A 40 20.24 -9.58 -3.85
C ASP A 40 20.89 -10.85 -3.26
N GLU A 41 20.30 -12.00 -3.56
CA GLU A 41 20.80 -13.27 -3.05
C GLU A 41 22.02 -13.83 -3.78
N ALA A 42 22.27 -13.34 -4.99
CA ALA A 42 23.49 -13.61 -5.72
C ALA A 42 24.64 -12.68 -5.28
N ASP A 43 24.44 -11.92 -4.18
CA ASP A 43 25.35 -10.91 -3.67
C ASP A 43 25.56 -9.73 -4.65
N GLN A 44 24.62 -9.52 -5.56
CA GLN A 44 24.63 -8.40 -6.49
C GLN A 44 24.09 -7.15 -5.80
N LEU A 45 24.86 -6.06 -5.86
CA LEU A 45 24.42 -4.76 -5.35
C LEU A 45 23.21 -4.26 -6.15
N LEU A 46 22.09 -4.07 -5.46
CA LEU A 46 20.86 -3.52 -6.02
C LEU A 46 20.76 -2.02 -5.77
N MET A 47 21.15 -1.56 -4.58
CA MET A 47 21.02 -0.17 -4.17
C MET A 47 21.98 0.18 -3.03
N GLU A 48 22.51 1.39 -3.07
CA GLU A 48 23.24 2.01 -1.96
C GLU A 48 22.37 3.11 -1.34
N VAL A 49 22.23 3.11 -0.02
CA VAL A 49 21.40 4.06 0.74
C VAL A 49 22.29 4.82 1.72
N PRO A 50 22.65 6.08 1.43
CA PRO A 50 23.46 6.91 2.31
C PRO A 50 22.78 7.15 3.67
N PHE A 51 23.53 7.16 4.76
CA PHE A 51 22.97 7.46 6.09
C PHE A 51 22.36 8.87 6.17
N LEU A 52 22.85 9.79 5.34
CA LEU A 52 22.34 11.16 5.24
C LEU A 52 20.97 11.26 4.56
N GLU A 53 20.45 10.19 3.96
CA GLU A 53 19.15 10.19 3.29
C GLU A 53 18.00 10.57 4.24
N ARG A 54 18.13 10.26 5.54
CA ARG A 54 17.17 10.68 6.58
C ARG A 54 17.61 11.86 7.42
N VAL A 55 18.81 12.37 7.20
CA VAL A 55 19.25 13.62 7.83
C VAL A 55 18.56 14.74 7.07
N THR A 56 17.34 15.06 7.51
CA THR A 56 16.82 16.40 7.28
C THR A 56 17.90 17.34 7.78
N LYS A 57 18.52 18.08 6.85
CA LYS A 57 19.42 19.18 7.17
C LYS A 57 18.72 19.98 8.26
N ARG A 58 19.15 19.85 9.51
CA ARG A 58 18.75 20.80 10.54
C ARG A 58 19.52 22.06 10.16
N PRO A 59 18.91 23.11 9.60
CA PRO A 59 19.63 24.34 9.37
C PRO A 59 19.65 25.01 10.74
N ARG A 60 20.64 24.71 11.57
CA ARG A 60 20.88 25.52 12.77
C ARG A 60 21.85 26.63 12.37
N ALA A 61 21.34 27.86 12.48
CA ALA A 61 21.96 29.15 12.20
C ALA A 61 21.89 29.70 10.75
N CYS A 62 20.69 29.68 10.17
CA CYS A 62 20.09 30.83 9.50
C CYS A 62 18.64 30.39 9.28
N GLN A 63 17.67 30.98 9.96
CA GLN A 63 16.30 30.88 9.47
C GLN A 63 16.26 31.79 8.24
N PRO A 64 16.14 31.30 6.99
CA PRO A 64 15.39 32.10 6.04
C PRO A 64 14.00 32.24 6.66
N ALA A 65 13.42 33.44 6.63
CA ALA A 65 11.99 33.60 6.85
C ALA A 65 11.26 32.45 6.13
N PRO A 66 10.21 31.84 6.70
CA PRO A 66 9.49 30.76 6.04
C PRO A 66 9.28 31.22 4.60
N LEU A 67 9.85 30.49 3.64
CA LEU A 67 9.59 30.75 2.24
C LEU A 67 8.08 30.57 2.15
N ALA A 68 7.35 31.68 2.23
CA ALA A 68 5.92 31.69 2.06
C ALA A 68 5.75 31.07 0.69
N LEU A 69 5.23 29.84 0.67
CA LEU A 69 4.94 29.15 -0.58
C LEU A 69 4.15 30.14 -1.40
N SER A 70 4.51 30.30 -2.68
CA SER A 70 3.73 31.21 -3.51
C SER A 70 2.27 30.75 -3.43
N PRO A 71 1.30 31.67 -3.39
CA PRO A 71 -0.12 31.30 -3.35
C PRO A 71 -0.50 30.35 -4.48
N GLU A 72 0.24 30.40 -5.60
CA GLU A 72 0.14 29.44 -6.71
C GLU A 72 0.59 28.03 -6.33
N THR A 73 1.73 27.87 -5.64
CA THR A 73 2.21 26.56 -5.17
C THR A 73 1.27 25.97 -4.13
N GLU A 74 0.75 26.80 -3.21
CA GLU A 74 -0.22 26.37 -2.21
C GLU A 74 -1.55 25.95 -2.86
N ALA A 75 -2.02 26.69 -3.87
CA ALA A 75 -3.21 26.31 -4.64
C ALA A 75 -3.04 24.96 -5.36
N LEU A 76 -1.85 24.69 -5.92
CA LEU A 76 -1.54 23.41 -6.55
C LEU A 76 -1.57 22.26 -5.54
N PHE A 77 -0.98 22.42 -4.35
CA PHE A 77 -1.07 21.39 -3.31
C PHE A 77 -2.52 21.15 -2.86
N ASN A 78 -3.27 22.21 -2.62
CA ASN A 78 -4.69 22.10 -2.29
C ASN A 78 -5.49 21.38 -3.40
N GLN A 79 -5.17 21.64 -4.67
CA GLN A 79 -5.78 20.94 -5.79
C GLN A 79 -5.44 19.45 -5.81
N LEU A 80 -4.20 19.07 -5.51
CA LEU A 80 -3.79 17.67 -5.41
C LEU A 80 -4.48 16.94 -4.24
N ASP A 81 -4.65 17.60 -3.10
CA ASP A 81 -5.38 17.04 -1.97
C ASP A 81 -6.85 16.79 -2.31
N LEU A 82 -7.50 17.73 -3.00
CA LEU A 82 -8.88 17.57 -3.46
C LEU A 82 -9.02 16.41 -4.46
N LEU A 83 -8.07 16.26 -5.38
CA LEU A 83 -8.07 15.15 -6.34
C LEU A 83 -7.87 13.80 -5.63
N THR A 84 -6.97 13.74 -4.66
CA THR A 84 -6.73 12.53 -3.85
C THR A 84 -8.00 12.12 -3.09
N LEU A 85 -8.68 13.09 -2.47
CA LEU A 85 -9.97 12.83 -1.81
C LEU A 85 -11.05 12.36 -2.78
N ALA A 86 -11.10 12.91 -3.99
CA ALA A 86 -12.07 12.50 -5.02
C ALA A 86 -11.82 11.07 -5.50
N ILE A 87 -10.56 10.71 -5.80
CA ILE A 87 -10.18 9.34 -6.20
C ILE A 87 -10.57 8.35 -5.11
N ASN A 88 -10.22 8.66 -3.85
CA ASN A 88 -10.54 7.78 -2.73
C ASN A 88 -12.06 7.55 -2.60
N ARG A 89 -12.88 8.59 -2.76
CA ARG A 89 -14.34 8.44 -2.76
C ARG A 89 -14.84 7.51 -3.86
N GLU A 90 -14.33 7.66 -5.08
CA GLU A 90 -14.75 6.81 -6.21
C GLU A 90 -14.28 5.36 -6.03
N THR A 91 -13.07 5.13 -5.50
CA THR A 91 -12.61 3.75 -5.20
C THR A 91 -13.49 3.06 -4.16
N THR A 92 -13.87 3.75 -3.08
CA THR A 92 -14.81 3.22 -2.08
C THR A 92 -16.16 2.88 -2.70
N ARG A 93 -16.71 3.79 -3.52
CA ARG A 93 -17.99 3.59 -4.19
C ARG A 93 -17.95 2.39 -5.16
N LEU A 94 -16.85 2.24 -5.90
CA LEU A 94 -16.66 1.10 -6.78
C LEU A 94 -16.62 -0.22 -5.98
N HIS A 95 -15.92 -0.23 -4.84
CA HIS A 95 -15.86 -1.41 -3.98
C HIS A 95 -17.25 -1.83 -3.50
N GLU A 96 -18.06 -0.89 -3.01
CA GLU A 96 -19.43 -1.15 -2.58
C GLU A 96 -20.30 -1.71 -3.72
N ASN A 97 -20.14 -1.17 -4.94
CA ASN A 97 -20.87 -1.65 -6.12
C ASN A 97 -20.47 -3.08 -6.48
N VAL A 98 -19.18 -3.37 -6.46
CA VAL A 98 -18.64 -4.70 -6.75
C VAL A 98 -19.15 -5.71 -5.71
N GLU A 99 -19.12 -5.37 -4.42
CA GLU A 99 -19.70 -6.24 -3.38
C GLU A 99 -21.19 -6.48 -3.59
N ARG A 100 -21.95 -5.44 -3.95
CA ARG A 100 -23.38 -5.56 -4.21
C ARG A 100 -23.64 -6.50 -5.39
N ALA A 101 -22.86 -6.38 -6.47
CA ALA A 101 -22.95 -7.26 -7.63
C ALA A 101 -22.65 -8.72 -7.25
N PHE A 102 -21.63 -8.96 -6.42
CA PHE A 102 -21.33 -10.31 -5.92
C PHE A 102 -22.47 -10.89 -5.08
N ARG A 103 -23.06 -10.10 -4.18
CA ARG A 103 -24.24 -10.52 -3.39
C ARG A 103 -25.42 -10.88 -4.28
N GLN A 104 -25.69 -10.07 -5.30
CA GLN A 104 -26.77 -10.33 -6.26
C GLN A 104 -26.50 -11.61 -7.08
N ALA A 105 -25.28 -11.79 -7.57
CA ALA A 105 -24.89 -12.99 -8.30
C ALA A 105 -25.01 -14.26 -7.43
N ALA A 106 -24.61 -14.19 -6.17
CA ALA A 106 -24.76 -15.30 -5.22
C ALA A 106 -26.24 -15.65 -5.01
N HIS A 107 -27.09 -14.63 -4.82
CA HIS A 107 -28.55 -14.83 -4.68
C HIS A 107 -29.17 -15.48 -5.92
N MET A 108 -28.78 -15.03 -7.13
CA MET A 108 -29.24 -15.61 -8.38
C MET A 108 -28.84 -17.08 -8.51
N ARG A 109 -27.59 -17.43 -8.18
CA ARG A 109 -27.12 -18.83 -8.22
C ARG A 109 -27.88 -19.71 -7.24
N ALA A 110 -28.13 -19.23 -6.02
CA ALA A 110 -28.91 -19.96 -5.02
C ALA A 110 -30.36 -20.19 -5.49
N ALA A 111 -31.00 -19.17 -6.05
CA ALA A 111 -32.35 -19.29 -6.62
C ALA A 111 -32.39 -20.31 -7.78
N GLN A 112 -31.40 -20.27 -8.68
CA GLN A 112 -31.29 -21.22 -9.78
C GLN A 112 -31.08 -22.66 -9.28
N ALA A 113 -30.23 -22.86 -8.29
CA ALA A 113 -30.02 -24.17 -7.67
C ALA A 113 -31.32 -24.69 -7.03
N ASN A 114 -32.03 -23.85 -6.27
CA ASN A 114 -33.30 -24.24 -5.64
C ASN A 114 -34.37 -24.63 -6.67
N LEU A 115 -34.45 -23.92 -7.81
CA LEU A 115 -35.35 -24.27 -8.91
C LEU A 115 -35.00 -25.64 -9.53
N LEU A 116 -33.72 -25.90 -9.79
CA LEU A 116 -33.25 -27.19 -10.31
C LEU A 116 -33.60 -28.35 -9.37
N TRP A 117 -33.30 -28.20 -8.08
CA TRP A 117 -33.65 -29.18 -7.04
C TRP A 117 -35.17 -29.41 -6.93
N SER A 118 -35.98 -28.35 -7.03
CA SER A 118 -37.45 -28.47 -7.01
C SER A 118 -38.01 -29.24 -8.21
N PHE A 119 -37.36 -29.14 -9.37
CA PHE A 119 -37.77 -29.84 -10.58
C PHE A 119 -37.43 -31.33 -10.53
N GLU A 120 -36.22 -31.68 -10.07
CA GLU A 120 -35.78 -33.07 -9.89
C GLU A 120 -36.68 -33.82 -8.89
N THR A 121 -36.97 -33.20 -7.75
CA THR A 121 -37.83 -33.80 -6.72
C THR A 121 -39.31 -33.95 -7.15
N TRP A 122 -39.78 -33.14 -8.09
CA TRP A 122 -41.12 -33.30 -8.67
C TRP A 122 -41.16 -34.44 -9.70
N SER A 123 -40.11 -34.58 -10.51
CA SER A 123 -39.94 -35.67 -11.49
C SER A 123 -39.87 -37.05 -10.84
N GLU A 124 -39.15 -37.18 -9.72
CA GLU A 124 -39.04 -38.44 -8.97
C GLU A 124 -40.39 -38.90 -8.39
N ARG A 125 -41.19 -37.96 -7.87
CA ARG A 125 -42.53 -38.28 -7.33
C ARG A 125 -43.52 -38.74 -8.40
N GLN A 126 -43.47 -38.16 -9.59
CA GLN A 126 -44.31 -38.61 -10.71
C GLN A 126 -43.92 -40.01 -11.18
N SER A 127 -42.63 -40.33 -11.19
CA SER A 127 -42.12 -41.65 -11.58
C SER A 127 -42.45 -42.75 -10.57
N ALA A 128 -42.60 -42.40 -9.29
CA ALA A 128 -42.98 -43.32 -8.22
C ALA A 128 -44.50 -43.59 -8.15
N SER A 129 -45.34 -42.69 -8.69
CA SER A 129 -46.80 -42.84 -8.68
C SER A 129 -47.37 -43.69 -9.85
N VAL A 130 -46.51 -44.16 -10.76
CA VAL A 130 -46.89 -44.92 -11.96
C VAL A 130 -46.48 -46.41 -11.87
N ARG A 131 -46.20 -46.94 -10.66
CA ARG A 131 -45.95 -48.38 -10.43
C ARG A 131 -46.99 -48.99 -9.52
#